data_AF-A0A6N7Z7U5-F1
#
_entry.id   AF-A0A6N7Z7U5-F1
#
_cell.length_a   1.000
_cell.length_b   1.000
_cell.length_c   1.000
_cell.angle_alpha   90.00
_cell.angle_beta   90.00
_cell.angle_gamma   90.00
#
_symmetry.space_group_name_H-M   'P 1'
#
loop_
_entity.id
_entity.type
_entity.pdbx_description
1 polymer ?
#
loop_
_entity_poly.entity_id
_entity_poly.type
_entity_poly.pdbx_seq_one_letter_code
_entity_poly.pdbx_strand_id
1 'polypeptide(L)' 'MRDSRRVRVEAPGGHERVPGRKRVAVVGGGIAGLTAATALAERGVEVELFEREPYWG' A
#
# COMPACT_ATOMS: atom_id res chain seq x y z
N MET A 1 10.81 -27.11 -13.12
CA MET A 1 10.15 -26.57 -14.34
C MET A 1 9.94 -25.08 -14.14
N ARG A 2 10.52 -24.22 -14.99
CA ARG A 2 10.45 -22.75 -14.87
C ARG A 2 9.30 -22.28 -15.75
N ASP A 3 8.35 -21.53 -15.19
CA ASP A 3 7.20 -21.00 -15.95
C ASP A 3 7.69 -20.14 -17.13
N SER A 4 7.29 -20.51 -18.35
CA SER A 4 7.65 -19.83 -19.59
C SER A 4 7.00 -18.45 -19.73
N ARG A 5 5.99 -18.14 -18.91
CA ARG A 5 5.28 -16.85 -18.90
C ARG A 5 5.80 -15.87 -17.85
N ARG A 6 6.80 -16.27 -17.05
CA ARG A 6 7.36 -15.37 -16.02
C ARG A 6 8.10 -14.20 -16.68
N VAL A 7 7.60 -12.99 -16.44
CA VAL A 7 8.28 -11.74 -16.80
C VAL A 7 8.81 -11.04 -15.54
N ARG A 8 9.89 -10.26 -15.70
CA ARG A 8 10.28 -9.28 -14.67
C ARG A 8 9.50 -8.00 -14.95
N VAL A 9 8.81 -7.49 -13.94
CA VAL A 9 8.23 -6.16 -13.98
C VAL A 9 9.22 -5.25 -13.27
N GLU A 10 9.84 -4.34 -14.00
CA GLU A 10 10.67 -3.29 -13.40
C GLU A 10 9.77 -2.35 -12.61
N ALA A 11 10.18 -2.06 -11.37
CA ALA A 11 9.45 -1.09 -10.56
C ALA A 11 9.70 0.32 -11.14
N PRO A 12 8.68 1.20 -11.16
CA PRO A 12 8.90 2.61 -11.44
C PRO A 12 9.97 3.19 -10.51
N GLY A 13 10.73 4.17 -11.00
CA GLY A 13 11.68 4.91 -10.17
C GLY A 13 10.99 5.53 -8.95
N GLY A 14 11.68 5.59 -7.82
CA GLY A 14 11.17 6.24 -6.62
C GLY A 14 10.96 7.74 -6.85
N HIS A 15 9.89 8.30 -6.28
CA HIS A 15 9.68 9.74 -6.25
C HIS A 15 10.49 10.40 -5.13
N GLU A 16 10.73 11.71 -5.27
CA GLU A 16 11.38 12.49 -4.23
C GLU A 16 10.60 12.41 -2.91
N ARG A 17 11.32 12.40 -1.79
CA ARG A 17 10.70 12.38 -0.46
C ARG A 17 9.99 13.71 -0.25
N VAL A 18 8.66 13.68 -0.18
CA VAL A 18 7.90 14.90 0.09
C VAL A 18 8.06 15.25 1.58
N PRO A 19 8.51 16.46 1.95
CA PRO A 19 8.72 16.86 3.35
C PRO A 19 7.40 17.04 4.11
N GLY A 20 7.45 16.96 5.45
CA GLY A 20 6.32 17.21 6.35
C GLY A 20 5.44 15.99 6.68
N ARG A 21 4.51 16.15 7.63
CA ARG A 21 3.55 15.12 8.04
C ARG A 21 2.66 14.76 6.84
N LYS A 22 2.50 13.46 6.57
CA LYS A 22 1.70 12.95 5.45
C LYS A 22 0.37 12.43 5.94
N ARG A 23 -0.67 12.65 5.14
CA ARG A 23 -1.98 12.05 5.27
C ARG A 23 -2.26 11.23 4.01
N VAL A 24 -2.63 9.96 4.17
CA VAL A 24 -2.81 9.00 3.07
C VAL A 24 -4.17 8.32 3.18
N ALA A 25 -4.85 8.20 2.05
CA ALA A 25 -6.04 7.35 1.91
C ALA A 25 -5.61 5.97 1.40
N VAL A 26 -6.05 4.91 2.08
CA VAL A 26 -5.89 3.51 1.64
C VAL A 26 -7.26 2.99 1.23
N VAL A 27 -7.40 2.48 0.00
CA VAL A 27 -8.67 1.95 -0.52
C VAL A 27 -8.57 0.44 -0.65
N GLY A 28 -9.45 -0.27 0.05
CA GLY A 28 -9.47 -1.72 0.20
C GLY A 28 -8.88 -2.18 1.53
N GLY A 29 -9.65 -2.96 2.29
CA GLY A 29 -9.36 -3.54 3.60
C GLY A 29 -8.93 -5.02 3.56
N GLY A 30 -8.53 -5.51 2.39
CA GLY A 30 -7.87 -6.81 2.25
C GLY A 30 -6.42 -6.79 2.76
N ILE A 31 -5.72 -7.93 2.68
CA ILE A 31 -4.38 -8.11 3.26
C ILE A 31 -3.36 -7.05 2.81
N ALA A 32 -3.39 -6.66 1.53
CA ALA A 32 -2.48 -5.66 1.01
C ALA A 32 -2.76 -4.27 1.58
N GLY A 33 -4.04 -3.89 1.68
CA GLY A 33 -4.45 -2.59 2.21
C GLY A 33 -4.16 -2.44 3.70
N LEU A 34 -4.51 -3.45 4.49
CA LEU A 34 -4.18 -3.46 5.94
C LEU A 34 -2.67 -3.44 6.17
N THR A 35 -1.90 -4.20 5.40
CA THR A 35 -0.43 -4.19 5.49
C THR A 35 0.13 -2.81 5.16
N ALA A 36 -0.36 -2.17 4.11
CA ALA A 36 0.05 -0.82 3.72
C ALA A 36 -0.31 0.21 4.79
N ALA A 37 -1.53 0.18 5.31
CA ALA A 37 -2.02 1.09 6.35
C ALA A 37 -1.18 0.97 7.63
N THR A 38 -0.93 -0.25 8.11
CA THR A 38 -0.11 -0.49 9.29
C THR A 38 1.31 0.02 9.10
N ALA A 39 1.95 -0.33 7.98
CA ALA A 39 3.31 0.12 7.68
C ALA A 39 3.42 1.66 7.62
N LEU A 40 2.41 2.35 7.07
CA LEU A 40 2.37 3.80 7.03
C LEU A 40 2.16 4.40 8.43
N ALA A 41 1.21 3.87 9.20
CA ALA A 41 0.92 4.34 10.55
C ALA A 41 2.13 4.20 11.50
N GLU A 42 2.84 3.07 11.44
CA GLU A 42 4.09 2.85 12.20
C GLU A 42 5.19 3.87 11.87
N ARG A 43 5.16 4.46 10.68
CA ARG A 43 6.09 5.51 10.23
C ARG A 43 5.59 6.92 10.57
N GLY A 44 4.51 7.05 11.35
CA GLY A 44 3.94 8.32 11.77
C GLY A 44 3.12 9.04 10.68
N VAL A 45 2.73 8.33 9.63
CA VAL A 45 1.81 8.85 8.60
C VAL A 45 0.39 8.77 9.13
N GLU A 46 -0.40 9.82 8.91
CA GLU A 46 -1.83 9.80 9.19
C GLU A 46 -2.53 8.99 8.09
N VAL A 47 -3.27 7.95 8.47
CA VAL A 47 -3.90 7.03 7.52
C VAL A 47 -5.40 7.02 7.70
N GLU A 48 -6.13 7.12 6.59
CA GLU A 48 -7.56 6.89 6.51
C GLU A 48 -7.80 5.69 5.58
N LEU A 49 -8.39 4.61 6.09
CA LEU A 49 -8.64 3.38 5.33
C LEU A 49 -10.13 3.27 5.00
N PHE A 50 -10.42 3.02 3.72
CA PHE A 50 -11.76 2.88 3.17
C PHE A 50 -11.95 1.44 2.71
N GLU A 51 -13.00 0.77 3.20
CA GLU A 51 -13.45 -0.53 2.73
C GLU A 51 -14.92 -0.41 2.32
N ARG A 52 -15.28 -1.08 1.22
CA ARG A 52 -16.64 -1.10 0.70
C ARG A 52 -17.53 -1.99 1.56
N GLU A 53 -17.02 -3.14 1.97
CA GLU A 53 -17.76 -4.12 2.75
C GLU A 53 -17.78 -3.77 4.25
N PRO A 54 -18.78 -4.26 5.01
CA PRO A 54 -18.82 -4.06 6.46
C PRO A 54 -17.86 -4.99 7.22
N TYR A 55 -16.99 -5.71 6.53
CA TYR A 55 -16.00 -6.63 7.11
C TYR A 55 -14.64 -6.44 6.44
N TRP A 56 -13.59 -6.93 7.11
CA TRP A 56 -12.22 -6.93 6.61
C TRP A 56 -11.89 -8.25 5.91
N GLY A 57 -11.02 -8.21 4.90
CA GLY A 57 -10.57 -9.40 4.17
C GLY A 57 -11.12 -9.49 2.77
#